data_AF-A0A6B3EEU2-F1
#
_entry.id   AF-A0A6B3EEU2-F1
#
_cell.length_a   1.000
_cell.length_b   1.000
_cell.length_c   1.000
_cell.angle_alpha   90.00
_cell.angle_beta   90.00
_cell.angle_gamma   90.00
#
_symmetry.space_group_name_H-M   'P 1'
#
loop_
_entity.id
_entity.type
_entity.pdbx_description
1 polymer ?
#
loop_
_entity_poly.entity_id
_entity_poly.type
_entity_poly.pdbx_seq_one_letter_code
_entity_poly.pdbx_strand_id
1 'polypeptide(L)'
;LGPLCAEVNGRSFVPSAAKPRKVLALLLLNPNKVVSTHAFQKELWGEHPPRSALTTLQTYILQVRKLLTQAAGGAEPDAKQVLTTCPTGYMFRM
;
A
#
# COMPACT_ATOMS: atom_id res chain seq x y z
N LEU A 1 16.67 10.31 0.45
CA LEU A 1 15.23 10.15 0.17
C LEU A 1 14.49 10.87 1.29
N GLY A 2 13.82 11.98 0.96
CA GLY A 2 13.06 12.77 1.92
C GLY A 2 11.80 12.03 2.43
N PRO A 3 10.93 12.71 3.20
CA PRO A 3 9.67 12.11 3.64
C PRO A 3 8.82 11.65 2.45
N LEU A 4 8.10 10.54 2.60
CA LEU A 4 7.17 10.05 1.58
C LEU A 4 6.03 11.07 1.42
N CYS A 5 5.90 11.64 0.23
CA CYS A 5 4.78 12.49 -0.17
C CYS A 5 3.99 11.79 -1.28
N ALA A 6 2.67 11.68 -1.11
CA ALA A 6 1.78 11.10 -2.10
C ALA A 6 0.40 11.75 -1.96
N GLU A 7 -0.10 12.34 -3.06
CA GLU A 7 -1.33 13.12 -3.07
C GLU A 7 -2.19 12.77 -4.28
N VAL A 8 -3.51 12.83 -4.10
CA VAL A 8 -4.51 12.76 -5.17
C VAL A 8 -5.43 13.96 -5.00
N ASN A 9 -5.68 14.72 -6.07
CA ASN A 9 -6.50 15.94 -6.01
C ASN A 9 -6.09 16.92 -4.90
N GLY A 10 -4.78 17.07 -4.66
CA GLY A 10 -4.22 17.92 -3.61
C GLY A 10 -4.44 17.43 -2.18
N ARG A 11 -4.88 16.18 -1.99
CA ARG A 11 -5.08 15.54 -0.69
C ARG A 11 -4.06 14.43 -0.49
N SER A 12 -3.31 14.52 0.61
CA SER A 12 -2.36 13.47 1.00
C SER A 12 -3.09 12.19 1.40
N PHE A 13 -2.60 11.06 0.88
CA PHE A 13 -3.06 9.72 1.26
C PHE A 13 -1.95 8.90 1.94
N VAL A 14 -0.90 9.57 2.43
CA VAL A 14 0.22 8.93 3.12
C VAL A 14 -0.21 8.47 4.51
N PRO A 15 -0.07 7.18 4.87
CA PRO A 15 -0.37 6.71 6.22
C PRO A 15 0.53 7.35 7.29
N SER A 16 -0.05 7.60 8.47
CA SER A 16 0.69 8.13 9.64
C SER A 16 1.58 7.08 10.32
N ALA A 17 1.16 5.81 10.31
CA ALA A 17 1.92 4.71 10.89
C ALA A 17 3.04 4.24 9.94
N ALA A 18 4.21 3.89 10.50
CA ALA A 18 5.41 3.55 9.74
C ALA A 18 5.23 2.33 8.83
N LYS A 19 4.57 1.25 9.30
CA LYS A 19 4.41 0.02 8.51
C LYS A 19 3.46 0.19 7.30
N PRO A 20 2.23 0.72 7.44
CA PRO A 20 1.41 1.07 6.29
C PRO A 20 2.09 2.05 5.33
N ARG A 21 2.86 3.03 5.85
CA ARG A 21 3.63 3.96 5.03
C ARG A 21 4.70 3.23 4.19
N LYS A 22 5.42 2.27 4.78
CA LYS A 22 6.37 1.42 4.05
C LYS A 22 5.70 0.58 2.97
N VAL A 23 4.52 0.02 3.24
CA VAL A 23 3.71 -0.68 2.22
C VAL A 23 3.42 0.24 1.05
N LEU A 24 2.94 1.46 1.33
CA LEU A 24 2.67 2.45 0.29
C LEU A 24 3.95 2.84 -0.47
N ALA A 25 5.06 3.07 0.23
CA ALA A 25 6.33 3.41 -0.39
C ALA A 25 6.80 2.31 -1.37
N LEU A 26 6.77 1.04 -0.96
CA LEU A 26 7.15 -0.08 -1.83
C LEU A 26 6.31 -0.15 -3.10
N LEU A 27 5.01 0.08 -2.97
CA LEU A 27 4.07 0.12 -4.09
C LEU A 27 4.38 1.28 -5.05
N LEU A 28 4.58 2.49 -4.52
CA LEU A 28 4.87 3.68 -5.32
C LEU A 28 6.26 3.66 -5.97
N LEU A 29 7.23 2.97 -5.36
CA LEU A 29 8.56 2.74 -5.94
C LEU A 29 8.53 1.68 -7.06
N ASN A 30 7.46 0.89 -7.15
CA ASN A 30 7.28 -0.18 -8.14
C ASN A 30 5.96 0.01 -8.92
N PRO A 31 5.76 1.15 -9.60
CA PRO A 31 4.52 1.42 -10.32
C PRO A 31 4.32 0.39 -11.44
N ASN A 32 3.07 -0.03 -11.63
CA ASN A 32 2.65 -1.02 -12.63
C ASN A 32 3.34 -2.39 -12.51
N LYS A 33 3.94 -2.69 -11.35
CA LYS A 33 4.58 -3.99 -11.05
C LYS A 33 3.92 -4.64 -9.84
N VAL A 34 3.86 -5.97 -9.85
CA VAL A 34 3.39 -6.75 -8.71
C VAL A 34 4.50 -6.81 -7.66
N VAL A 35 4.25 -6.24 -6.49
CA VAL A 35 5.07 -6.44 -5.30
C VAL A 35 4.54 -7.67 -4.56
N SER A 36 5.39 -8.68 -4.39
CA SER A 36 4.96 -9.95 -3.78
C SER A 36 4.68 -9.81 -2.28
N THR A 37 3.80 -10.66 -1.75
CA THR A 37 3.57 -10.72 -0.29
C THR A 37 4.85 -11.01 0.49
N HIS A 38 5.76 -11.81 -0.06
CA HIS A 38 7.08 -12.08 0.52
C HIS A 38 7.96 -10.83 0.56
N ALA A 39 7.98 -10.02 -0.51
CA ALA A 39 8.73 -8.76 -0.52
C ALA A 39 8.21 -7.77 0.54
N PHE A 40 6.89 -7.65 0.68
CA PHE A 40 6.30 -6.88 1.78
C PHE A 40 6.70 -7.43 3.15
N GLN A 41 6.68 -8.75 3.33
CA GLN A 41 7.04 -9.34 4.61
C GLN A 41 8.49 -9.04 4.99
N LYS A 42 9.41 -9.23 4.04
CA LYS A 42 10.83 -8.91 4.22
C LYS A 42 11.06 -7.45 4.56
N GLU A 43 10.38 -6.51 3.90
CA GLU A 43 10.56 -5.08 4.18
C GLU A 43 9.97 -4.65 5.54
N LEU A 44 8.84 -5.25 5.93
CA LEU A 44 8.09 -4.84 7.13
C LEU A 44 8.58 -5.49 8.42
N TRP A 45 9.10 -6.71 8.35
CA TRP A 45 9.49 -7.51 9.51
C TRP A 45 10.89 -8.14 9.37
N GLY A 46 11.56 -8.00 8.23
CA GLY A 46 12.87 -8.64 8.00
C GLY A 46 12.76 -10.17 8.03
N GLU A 47 13.71 -10.80 8.72
CA GLU A 47 13.82 -12.25 8.84
C GLU A 47 12.85 -12.87 9.85
N HIS A 48 12.09 -12.05 10.60
CA HIS A 48 11.22 -12.51 11.69
C HIS A 48 9.76 -12.04 11.52
N PRO A 49 9.06 -12.43 10.44
CA PRO A 49 7.65 -12.13 10.31
C PRO A 49 6.82 -12.88 11.37
N PRO A 50 5.84 -12.22 12.02
CA PRO A 50 4.91 -12.92 12.91
C PRO A 50 4.02 -13.87 12.10
N ARG A 51 3.41 -14.85 12.77
CA ARG A 51 2.42 -15.75 12.14
C ARG A 51 1.26 -15.00 11.48
N SER A 52 0.92 -13.81 11.98
CA SER A 52 -0.11 -12.92 11.46
C SER A 52 0.37 -11.92 10.40
N ALA A 53 1.59 -12.07 9.85
CA ALA A 53 2.16 -11.10 8.91
C ALA A 53 1.26 -10.88 7.69
N LEU A 54 0.69 -11.95 7.12
CA LEU A 54 -0.18 -11.86 5.94
C LEU A 54 -1.50 -11.13 6.25
N THR A 55 -2.17 -11.45 7.36
CA THR A 55 -3.42 -10.79 7.76
C THR A 55 -3.19 -9.33 8.15
N THR A 56 -2.05 -9.04 8.77
CA THR A 56 -1.63 -7.68 9.09
C THR A 56 -1.33 -6.87 7.81
N LEU A 57 -0.65 -7.48 6.83
CA LEU A 57 -0.42 -6.86 5.52
C LEU A 57 -1.74 -6.54 4.80
N GLN A 58 -2.70 -7.47 4.78
CA GLN A 58 -4.04 -7.23 4.23
C GLN A 58 -4.74 -6.04 4.90
N THR A 59 -4.56 -5.89 6.21
CA THR A 59 -5.10 -4.75 6.98
C THR A 59 -4.46 -3.44 6.54
N TYR A 60 -3.13 -3.42 6.33
CA TYR A 60 -2.44 -2.24 5.83
C TYR A 60 -2.85 -1.88 4.40
N ILE A 61 -3.03 -2.86 3.52
CA ILE A 61 -3.56 -2.64 2.16
C ILE A 61 -4.96 -2.04 2.21
N LEU A 62 -5.83 -2.54 3.08
CA LEU A 62 -7.17 -2.00 3.27
C LEU A 62 -7.12 -0.54 3.76
N GLN A 63 -6.24 -0.22 4.70
CA GLN A 63 -6.04 1.15 5.17
C GLN A 63 -5.57 2.08 4.05
N VAL A 64 -4.60 1.65 3.24
CA VAL A 64 -4.12 2.43 2.09
C VAL A 64 -5.24 2.66 1.08
N ARG A 65 -6.04 1.63 0.76
CA ARG A 65 -7.21 1.79 -0.13
C ARG A 65 -8.21 2.81 0.41
N LYS A 66 -8.51 2.78 1.71
CA LYS A 66 -9.40 3.76 2.34
C LYS A 66 -8.88 5.18 2.23
N LEU A 67 -7.58 5.39 2.46
CA LEU A 67 -6.95 6.72 2.31
C LEU A 67 -6.99 7.21 0.87
N LEU A 68 -6.72 6.33 -0.10
CA LEU A 68 -6.86 6.63 -1.53
C LEU A 68 -8.29 7.04 -1.89
N THR A 69 -9.30 6.26 -1.47
CA THR A 69 -10.72 6.58 -1.70
C THR A 69 -11.08 7.95 -1.13
N GLN A 70 -10.61 8.26 0.10
CA GLN A 70 -10.87 9.54 0.75
C GLN A 70 -10.20 10.73 0.03
N ALA A 71 -8.96 10.53 -0.45
CA ALA A 71 -8.24 11.54 -1.21
C ALA A 71 -8.85 11.77 -2.60
N ALA A 72 -9.35 10.72 -3.25
CA ALA A 72 -10.02 10.78 -4.55
C ALA A 72 -11.44 11.38 -4.51
N GLY A 73 -11.99 11.67 -3.33
CA GLY A 73 -13.32 12.29 -3.19
C GLY A 73 -14.47 11.31 -2.91
N GLY A 74 -14.17 10.10 -2.41
CA GLY A 74 -15.18 9.17 -1.89
C GLY A 74 -15.74 8.16 -2.90
N ALA A 75 -15.29 8.19 -4.16
CA ALA A 75 -15.66 7.20 -5.15
C ALA A 75 -14.87 5.88 -4.96
N GLU A 76 -15.51 4.87 -4.35
CA GLU A 76 -14.98 3.52 -4.14
C GLU A 76 -14.51 2.72 -5.39
N PRO A 77 -14.93 3.00 -6.66
CA PRO A 77 -14.48 2.20 -7.80
C PRO A 77 -12.98 2.31 -8.12
N ASP A 78 -12.35 3.44 -7.81
CA ASP A 78 -11.00 3.75 -8.30
C ASP A 78 -9.90 3.09 -7.45
N ALA A 79 -10.05 3.07 -6.12
CA ALA A 79 -8.99 2.57 -5.24
C ALA A 79 -8.64 1.08 -5.43
N LYS A 80 -9.59 0.24 -5.85
CA LYS A 80 -9.29 -1.17 -6.20
C LYS A 80 -8.62 -1.31 -7.56
N GLN A 81 -8.85 -0.37 -8.48
CA GLN A 81 -8.18 -0.34 -9.79
C GLN A 81 -6.75 0.21 -9.65
N VAL A 82 -6.59 1.26 -8.85
CA VAL A 82 -5.29 1.84 -8.47
C VAL A 82 -4.47 0.84 -7.65
N LEU A 83 -5.05 0.21 -6.63
CA LEU A 83 -4.35 -0.83 -5.84
C LEU A 83 -4.98 -2.19 -6.08
N THR A 84 -4.50 -2.88 -7.11
CA THR A 84 -5.01 -4.18 -7.57
C THR A 84 -4.45 -5.33 -6.71
N THR A 85 -5.30 -6.27 -6.32
CA THR A 85 -4.87 -7.54 -5.71
C THR A 85 -4.48 -8.51 -6.83
N CYS A 86 -3.29 -9.08 -6.74
CA CYS A 86 -2.81 -10.14 -7.63
C CYS A 86 -2.68 -11.47 -6.85
N PRO A 87 -2.66 -12.64 -7.51
CA PRO A 87 -2.53 -13.93 -6.82
C PRO A 87 -1.31 -14.03 -5.89
N THR A 88 -0.21 -13.35 -6.23
CA THR A 88 1.06 -13.40 -5.49
C THR A 88 1.39 -12.13 -4.70
N GLY A 89 0.51 -11.11 -4.72
CA GLY A 89 0.87 -9.80 -4.18
C GLY A 89 -0.09 -8.67 -4.51
N TYR A 90 0.45 -7.46 -4.59
CA TYR A 90 -0.32 -6.24 -4.85
C TYR A 90 0.40 -5.38 -5.88
N MET A 91 -0.37 -4.66 -6.68
CA MET A 91 0.15 -3.77 -7.71
C MET A 91 -0.47 -2.38 -7.55
N PHE A 92 0.37 -1.36 -7.61
CA PHE A 92 -0.09 0.02 -7.74
C PHE A 92 -0.09 0.41 -9.21
N ARG A 93 -1.27 0.68 -9.75
CA ARG A 93 -1.49 1.17 -11.11
C ARG A 93 -1.50 2.70 -11.05
N MET A 94 -0.63 3.30 -11.86
CA MET A 94 -0.58 4.74 -12.15
C MET A 94 -1.26 5.03 -13.47
#